data_AF-D5V262-F1
#
_entry.id   AF-D5V262-F1
#
_cell.length_a   1.000
_cell.length_b   1.000
_cell.length_c   1.000
_cell.angle_alpha   90.00
_cell.angle_beta   90.00
_cell.angle_gamma   90.00
#
_symmetry.space_group_name_H-M   'P 1'
#
loop_
_entity.id
_entity.type
_entity.pdbx_description
1 polymer ?
#
loop_
_entity_poly.entity_id
_entity_poly.type
_entity_poly.pdbx_seq_one_letter_code
_entity_poly.pdbx_strand_id
1 'polypeptide(L)' 'MKIKAYLTNGSYKIVRVLVTDDVKAIARKYERWEYVL' A
#
# COMPACT_ATOMS: atom_id res chain seq x y z
N MET A 1 10.45 1.37 3.03
CA MET A 1 9.19 2.10 3.37
C MET A 1 8.12 1.11 3.80
N LYS A 2 7.16 1.52 4.63
CA LYS A 2 5.96 0.72 4.89
C LYS A 2 4.75 1.48 4.36
N ILE A 3 3.78 0.76 3.82
CA ILE A 3 2.53 1.35 3.34
C ILE A 3 1.36 0.59 3.95
N LYS A 4 0.36 1.30 4.46
CA LYS A 4 -0.96 0.74 4.78
C LYS A 4 -1.78 0.75 3.50
N ALA A 5 -2.12 -0.43 3.01
CA ALA A 5 -2.99 -0.59 1.85
C ALA A 5 -4.37 -1.03 2.34
N TYR A 6 -5.41 -0.28 2.00
CA TYR A 6 -6.79 -0.59 2.36
C TYR A 6 -7.40 -1.56 1.33
N LEU A 7 -8.10 -2.55 1.84
CA LEU A 7 -8.84 -3.54 1.07
C LEU A 7 -10.30 -3.11 0.97
N THR A 8 -10.99 -3.61 -0.05
CA THR A 8 -12.41 -3.29 -0.33
C THR A 8 -13.37 -3.71 0.78
N ASN A 9 -12.95 -4.66 1.63
CA ASN A 9 -13.71 -5.08 2.81
C ASN A 9 -13.51 -4.17 4.04
N GLY A 10 -12.84 -3.02 3.90
CA GLY A 10 -12.57 -2.07 4.97
C GLY A 10 -11.39 -2.42 5.88
N SER A 11 -10.79 -3.61 5.72
CA SER A 11 -9.55 -3.97 6.41
C SER A 11 -8.33 -3.33 5.74
N TYR A 12 -7.21 -3.27 6.45
CA TYR A 12 -5.94 -2.83 5.87
C TYR A 12 -4.85 -3.86 6.09
N LYS A 13 -3.83 -3.81 5.24
CA LYS A 13 -2.59 -4.57 5.43
C LYS A 13 -1.38 -3.67 5.32
N ILE A 14 -0.34 -4.00 6.07
CA ILE A 14 0.95 -3.31 6.00
C ILE A 14 1.82 -4.02 4.97
N VAL A 15 2.19 -3.31 3.91
CA VAL A 15 3.08 -3.79 2.86
C VAL A 15 4.45 -3.16 3.06
N ARG A 16 5.50 -3.99 3.13
CA ARG A 16 6.88 -3.51 3.14
C ARG A 16 7.30 -3.24 1.70
N VAL A 17 7.63 -1.99 1.42
CA VAL A 17 8.04 -1.52 0.10
C VAL A 17 9.55 -1.32 0.11
N LEU A 18 10.23 -2.02 -0.80
CA LEU A 18 11.69 -2.00 -0.93
C LEU A 18 12.13 -1.00 -2.01
N VAL A 19 11.34 -0.79 -3.08
CA VAL A 19 11.70 0.10 -4.20
C VAL A 19 10.52 0.94 -4.72
N THR A 20 10.81 1.97 -5.52
CA THR A 20 9.82 2.92 -6.05
C THR A 20 8.78 2.27 -6.97
N ASP A 21 9.15 1.23 -7.72
CA ASP A 21 8.20 0.51 -8.59
C ASP A 21 7.12 -0.25 -7.81
N ASP A 22 7.43 -0.70 -6.59
CA ASP A 22 6.45 -1.34 -5.71
C ASP A 22 5.34 -0.37 -5.30
N VAL A 23 5.66 0.92 -5.12
CA VAL A 23 4.67 1.95 -4.79
C VAL A 23 3.68 2.11 -5.94
N LYS A 24 4.16 2.13 -7.20
CA LYS A 24 3.27 2.18 -8.38
C LYS A 24 2.38 0.93 -8.45
N ALA A 25 2.92 -0.24 -8.14
CA ALA A 25 2.15 -1.47 -8.09
C ALA A 25 1.06 -1.44 -7.00
N ILE A 26 1.37 -0.89 -5.82
CA ILE A 26 0.41 -0.68 -4.74
C ILE A 26 -0.66 0.32 -5.16
N ALA A 27 -0.28 1.46 -5.75
CA ALA A 27 -1.22 2.48 -6.20
C ALA A 27 -2.18 1.98 -7.30
N ARG A 28 -1.75 1.02 -8.14
CA ARG A 28 -2.63 0.36 -9.11
C ARG A 28 -3.54 -0.69 -8.49
N LYS A 29 -3.14 -1.31 -7.39
CA LYS A 29 -3.80 -2.47 -6.78
C LYS A 29 -4.78 -2.10 -5.67
N TYR A 30 -4.53 -1.00 -4.96
CA TYR A 30 -5.37 -0.54 -3.85
C TYR A 30 -5.86 0.87 -4.13
N GLU A 31 -7.18 1.05 -4.11
CA GLU A 31 -7.81 2.36 -4.31
C GLU A 31 -7.41 3.38 -3.24
N ARG A 32 -7.12 2.90 -2.03
CA ARG A 32 -6.67 3.73 -0.91
C ARG A 32 -5.45 3.12 -0.24
N TRP A 33 -4.43 3.95 -0.04
CA TRP A 33 -3.22 3.58 0.68
C TRP A 33 -2.57 4.80 1.33
N GLU A 34 -1.81 4.58 2.39
CA GLU A 34 -1.18 5.63 3.20
C GLU A 34 0.25 5.22 3.56
N TYR A 35 1.20 6.16 3.47
CA TYR A 35 2.57 5.91 3.92
C TYR A 35 2.61 5.74 5.44
N VAL A 36 3.39 4.75 5.87
CA VAL A 36 3.72 4.55 7.28
C VAL A 36 5.23 4.74 7.42
N LEU A 37 5.61 5.76 8.18
CA LEU A 37 6.99 5.97 8.65
C LEU A 37 7.44 4.81 9.54
#